data_AF-A0A817XWJ1-F1
#
_entry.id   AF-A0A817XWJ1-F1
#
_cell.length_a   1.000
_cell.length_b   1.000
_cell.length_c   1.000
_cell.angle_alpha   90.00
_cell.angle_beta   90.00
_cell.angle_gamma   90.00
#
_symmetry.space_group_name_H-M   'P 1'
#
loop_
_entity.id
_entity.type
_entity.pdbx_description
1 polymer ?
#
loop_
_entity_poly.entity_id
_entity_poly.type
_entity_poly.pdbx_seq_one_letter_code
_entity_poly.pdbx_strand_id
1 'polypeptide(L)'
;MDLSSPLARIDIHTHILPSKLSTIAQKYLELRPHAHDDPRLDMFKDGKFFRTIEPNCFDINVRLREMDEKNISMQVLSTIPVLFNYSSKNYQDVLELSRELNNHISSICQQHPTRFIGLGTVPLQAPHLAIDELRRCVNELGLKGVQIGTHVNEWNLDNEELDQFWCEVEKLDACIFIHPWEMPTGGRFDAYWMPWLCGMPFETTSAICSILMGGVLERYPKLRLAFAHGGGSFPFTVGRIDHGHECRPDLCAYKNSHLPSSYIGRFYVDSLVHDTRALKFLVEIMNENYIMLGSDCPFPLGESKPGELIIKTFDNDLDTFPSDIDKLQTRLSDDKNALSTIWKRINDKRLPPIPKSVLSNYFDVLLDYYESVTSNKILLNQIGKNLLHLLQLVNNEQIKTNIINRLKQYHITLSEQIENDKFYQVDLSFILFLKLIAHLYPTSDFSHPITTPAITLLVQAINHSSLKSLNSCRQALFLIDLVKQWISKSHRYVPEVIVLLIKLIQLACPIEKSQYFISFSSKQIGNNQLLVLNKNNDL
;
A
#
# COMPACT_ATOMS: atom_id res chain seq x y z
N MET A 1 14.55 -17.28 -8.89
CA MET A 1 13.23 -16.91 -8.35
C MET A 1 12.94 -15.50 -8.83
N ASP A 2 11.79 -15.29 -9.43
CA ASP A 2 11.39 -13.96 -9.91
C ASP A 2 10.92 -13.13 -8.71
N LEU A 3 11.80 -12.26 -8.20
CA LEU A 3 11.49 -11.33 -7.10
C LEU A 3 10.48 -10.24 -7.51
N SER A 4 10.07 -10.19 -8.80
CA SER A 4 8.99 -9.32 -9.27
C SER A 4 7.59 -9.89 -9.04
N SER A 5 7.48 -11.11 -8.48
CA SER A 5 6.20 -11.68 -8.06
C SER A 5 5.60 -10.84 -6.91
N PRO A 6 4.35 -10.34 -7.05
CA PRO A 6 3.67 -9.56 -6.00
C PRO A 6 3.38 -10.35 -4.70
N LEU A 7 3.75 -11.64 -4.63
CA LEU A 7 3.62 -12.51 -3.46
C LEU A 7 4.96 -12.77 -2.73
N ALA A 8 6.09 -12.23 -3.21
CA ALA A 8 7.39 -12.47 -2.60
C ALA A 8 7.55 -11.69 -1.29
N ARG A 9 7.50 -12.39 -0.14
CA ARG A 9 7.76 -11.79 1.18
C ARG A 9 9.25 -11.81 1.50
N ILE A 10 9.82 -10.62 1.68
CA ILE A 10 11.21 -10.41 2.10
C ILE A 10 11.18 -9.84 3.51
N ASP A 11 11.68 -10.59 4.47
CA ASP A 11 11.74 -10.19 5.87
C ASP A 11 13.16 -9.71 6.20
N ILE A 12 13.31 -8.39 6.39
CA ILE A 12 14.61 -7.72 6.52
C ILE A 12 15.18 -7.72 7.95
N HIS A 13 14.40 -8.18 8.93
CA HIS A 13 14.76 -8.09 10.33
C HIS A 13 14.73 -9.47 10.97
N THR A 14 15.85 -10.19 10.88
CA THR A 14 15.99 -11.53 11.46
C THR A 14 17.39 -11.76 12.02
N HIS A 15 17.48 -12.64 12.99
CA HIS A 15 18.71 -12.97 13.71
C HIS A 15 19.05 -14.46 13.59
N ILE A 16 20.35 -14.75 13.54
CA ILE A 16 20.90 -16.10 13.51
C ILE A 16 22.18 -16.17 14.36
N LEU A 17 22.46 -17.35 14.91
CA LEU A 17 23.64 -17.65 15.69
C LEU A 17 24.25 -19.00 15.27
N PRO A 18 25.58 -19.16 15.26
CA PRO A 18 26.18 -20.48 15.13
C PRO A 18 25.75 -21.42 16.26
N SER A 19 25.46 -22.68 15.94
CA SER A 19 25.15 -23.72 16.95
C SER A 19 26.34 -24.10 17.84
N LYS A 20 27.56 -23.77 17.40
CA LYS A 20 28.81 -23.94 18.14
C LYS A 20 29.63 -22.66 18.03
N LEU A 21 30.00 -22.13 19.19
CA LEU A 21 30.83 -20.93 19.31
C LEU A 21 32.28 -21.31 19.54
N SER A 22 33.22 -20.58 18.93
CA SER A 22 34.66 -20.71 19.19
C SER A 22 35.01 -20.36 20.64
N THR A 23 36.23 -20.70 21.06
CA THR A 23 36.74 -20.35 22.40
C THR A 23 36.75 -18.84 22.65
N ILE A 24 36.93 -18.01 21.61
CA ILE A 24 36.88 -16.55 21.73
C ILE A 24 35.44 -16.11 21.95
N ALA A 25 34.50 -16.60 21.13
CA ALA A 25 33.08 -16.28 21.26
C ALA A 25 32.50 -16.74 22.61
N GLN A 26 32.96 -17.86 23.14
CA GLN A 26 32.57 -18.38 24.46
C GLN A 26 32.92 -17.43 25.62
N LYS A 27 33.87 -16.51 25.46
CA LYS A 27 34.14 -15.46 26.46
C LYS A 27 32.98 -14.47 26.59
N TYR A 28 32.22 -14.29 25.50
CA TYR A 28 31.15 -13.30 25.41
C TYR A 28 29.76 -13.91 25.48
N LEU A 29 29.61 -15.17 25.07
CA LEU A 29 28.33 -15.86 25.04
C LEU A 29 28.54 -17.37 25.18
N GLU A 30 27.83 -17.99 26.10
CA GLU A 30 27.86 -19.43 26.28
C GLU A 30 26.51 -20.05 25.90
N LEU A 31 26.54 -21.15 25.15
CA LEU A 31 25.37 -21.94 24.80
C LEU A 31 25.44 -23.29 25.49
N ARG A 32 24.39 -23.66 26.22
CA ARG A 32 24.26 -24.94 26.91
C ARG A 32 23.00 -25.68 26.44
N PRO A 33 22.97 -27.02 26.42
CA PRO A 33 21.73 -27.76 26.20
C PRO A 33 20.68 -27.39 27.26
N HIS A 34 19.43 -27.14 26.84
CA HIS A 34 18.35 -26.77 27.77
C HIS A 34 17.94 -27.94 28.69
N ALA A 35 17.71 -29.11 28.10
CA ALA A 35 17.37 -30.35 28.81
C ALA A 35 17.79 -31.58 27.98
N HIS A 36 17.74 -32.77 28.57
CA HIS A 36 17.98 -34.02 27.84
C HIS A 36 16.92 -34.21 26.76
N ASP A 37 17.33 -34.59 25.55
CA ASP A 37 16.48 -34.73 24.36
C ASP A 37 15.67 -33.49 23.95
N ASP A 38 16.03 -32.31 24.45
CA ASP A 38 15.45 -31.03 24.04
C ASP A 38 16.36 -30.35 23.01
N PRO A 39 15.86 -29.99 21.81
CA PRO A 39 16.69 -29.38 20.78
C PRO A 39 17.05 -27.92 21.08
N ARG A 40 16.47 -27.30 22.12
CA ARG A 40 16.73 -25.89 22.49
C ARG A 40 18.05 -25.72 23.20
N LEU A 41 18.59 -24.50 23.12
CA LEU A 41 19.81 -24.09 23.82
C LEU A 41 19.51 -22.97 24.83
N ASP A 42 20.15 -23.03 25.99
CA ASP A 42 20.17 -21.94 26.95
C ASP A 42 21.38 -21.05 26.70
N MET A 43 21.10 -19.77 26.53
CA MET A 43 22.07 -18.72 26.31
C MET A 43 22.43 -18.06 27.64
N PHE A 44 23.73 -18.06 27.95
CA PHE A 44 24.30 -17.42 29.12
C PHE A 44 25.19 -16.25 28.69
N LYS A 45 24.99 -15.11 29.32
CA LYS A 45 25.78 -13.89 29.11
C LYS A 45 26.48 -13.53 30.41
N ASP A 46 27.80 -13.42 30.36
CA ASP A 46 28.64 -13.07 31.51
C ASP A 46 28.36 -13.96 32.74
N GLY A 47 28.20 -15.27 32.50
CA GLY A 47 27.91 -16.30 33.51
C GLY A 47 26.47 -16.34 34.02
N LYS A 48 25.59 -15.45 33.55
CA LYS A 48 24.18 -15.39 33.96
C LYS A 48 23.28 -15.96 32.86
N PHE A 49 22.26 -16.71 33.26
CA PHE A 49 21.22 -17.15 32.34
C PHE A 49 20.57 -15.92 31.72
N PHE A 50 20.54 -15.86 30.39
CA PHE A 50 19.95 -14.76 29.65
C PHE A 50 18.61 -15.18 29.05
N ARG A 51 18.58 -16.24 28.22
CA ARG A 51 17.34 -16.80 27.67
C ARG A 51 17.53 -18.18 27.06
N THR A 52 16.45 -18.93 26.92
CA THR A 52 16.40 -20.11 26.05
C THR A 52 16.12 -19.68 24.61
N ILE A 53 16.83 -20.26 23.64
CA ILE A 53 16.66 -20.03 22.21
C ILE A 53 16.15 -21.30 21.51
N GLU A 54 15.22 -21.09 20.58
CA GLU A 54 14.63 -22.16 19.77
C GLU A 54 15.58 -22.61 18.64
N PRO A 55 15.43 -23.83 18.11
CA PRO A 55 16.34 -24.38 17.09
C PRO A 55 16.43 -23.54 15.82
N ASN A 56 15.36 -22.85 15.42
CA ASN A 56 15.38 -21.93 14.28
C ASN A 56 16.41 -20.79 14.44
N CYS A 57 16.92 -20.53 15.64
CA CYS A 57 17.98 -19.55 15.91
C CYS A 57 19.37 -20.00 15.43
N PHE A 58 19.61 -21.32 15.28
CA PHE A 58 20.94 -21.86 14.95
C PHE A 58 20.95 -23.09 14.02
N ASP A 59 19.80 -23.67 13.71
CA ASP A 59 19.62 -24.74 12.72
C ASP A 59 18.93 -24.18 11.46
N ILE A 60 19.70 -24.12 10.38
CA ILE A 60 19.25 -23.58 9.09
C ILE A 60 18.13 -24.42 8.46
N ASN A 61 18.10 -25.73 8.69
CA ASN A 61 17.05 -26.60 8.13
C ASN A 61 15.72 -26.36 8.82
N VAL A 62 15.75 -26.12 10.14
CA VAL A 62 14.55 -25.70 10.88
C VAL A 62 14.08 -24.34 10.36
N ARG A 63 15.00 -23.37 10.21
CA ARG A 63 14.67 -22.04 9.69
C ARG A 63 14.04 -22.08 8.30
N LEU A 64 14.61 -22.84 7.37
CA LEU A 64 14.10 -22.99 6.01
C LEU A 64 12.68 -23.59 5.98
N ARG A 65 12.44 -24.65 6.78
CA ARG A 65 11.09 -25.23 6.91
C ARG A 65 10.08 -24.21 7.42
N GLU A 66 10.43 -23.46 8.47
CA GLU A 66 9.54 -22.41 9.00
C GLU A 66 9.30 -21.29 7.98
N MET A 67 10.31 -20.90 7.20
CA MET A 67 10.15 -19.92 6.13
C MET A 67 9.17 -20.44 5.07
N ASP A 68 9.27 -21.70 4.67
CA ASP A 68 8.35 -22.32 3.71
C ASP A 68 6.92 -22.35 4.26
N GLU A 69 6.74 -22.80 5.51
CA GLU A 69 5.44 -22.82 6.20
C GLU A 69 4.81 -21.43 6.33
N LYS A 70 5.62 -20.40 6.54
CA LYS A 70 5.19 -18.99 6.71
C LYS A 70 5.14 -18.22 5.38
N ASN A 71 5.41 -18.87 4.24
CA ASN A 71 5.49 -18.27 2.91
C ASN A 71 6.48 -17.09 2.81
N ILE A 72 7.63 -17.21 3.47
CA ILE A 72 8.73 -16.24 3.42
C ILE A 72 9.71 -16.65 2.32
N SER A 73 9.77 -15.83 1.28
CA SER A 73 10.64 -16.06 0.13
C SER A 73 12.10 -15.85 0.49
N MET A 74 12.39 -14.79 1.24
CA MET A 74 13.74 -14.39 1.61
C MET A 74 13.80 -13.77 2.99
N GLN A 75 14.89 -14.03 3.72
CA GLN A 75 15.22 -13.35 4.97
C GLN A 75 16.56 -12.66 4.87
N VAL A 76 16.68 -11.49 5.51
CA VAL A 76 17.97 -10.83 5.74
C VAL A 76 18.46 -11.24 7.13
N LEU A 77 19.55 -11.99 7.16
CA LEU A 77 20.17 -12.51 8.38
C LEU A 77 21.13 -11.49 8.97
N SER A 78 21.07 -11.34 10.29
CA SER A 78 22.02 -10.54 11.08
C SER A 78 22.37 -11.28 12.38
N THR A 79 23.36 -10.79 13.12
CA THR A 79 23.70 -11.38 14.43
C THR A 79 22.69 -10.98 15.49
N ILE A 80 22.75 -11.60 16.67
CA ILE A 80 21.93 -11.19 17.81
C ILE A 80 22.58 -9.97 18.48
N PRO A 81 21.84 -8.87 18.78
CA PRO A 81 22.40 -7.61 19.28
C PRO A 81 23.26 -7.71 20.56
N VAL A 82 22.98 -8.69 21.43
CA VAL A 82 23.79 -8.96 22.64
C VAL A 82 25.27 -9.24 22.33
N LEU A 83 25.59 -9.58 21.08
CA LEU A 83 26.93 -9.89 20.62
C LEU A 83 27.72 -8.69 20.10
N PHE A 84 27.14 -7.48 20.05
CA PHE A 84 27.88 -6.27 19.67
C PHE A 84 29.08 -6.02 20.62
N ASN A 85 28.88 -6.21 21.92
CA ASN A 85 29.92 -6.14 22.97
C ASN A 85 30.81 -4.87 22.90
N TYR A 86 30.22 -3.71 22.58
CA TYR A 86 30.95 -2.44 22.45
C TYR A 86 31.62 -1.96 23.74
N SER A 87 31.14 -2.42 24.89
CA SER A 87 31.73 -2.19 26.21
C SER A 87 33.03 -2.95 26.47
N SER A 88 33.35 -3.98 25.67
CA SER A 88 34.59 -4.74 25.82
C SER A 88 35.82 -3.87 25.48
N LYS A 89 36.81 -3.88 26.38
CA LYS A 89 38.11 -3.23 26.17
C LYS A 89 39.08 -4.04 25.31
N ASN A 90 38.75 -5.30 25.01
CA ASN A 90 39.55 -6.13 24.11
C ASN A 90 38.95 -6.08 22.69
N TYR A 91 39.31 -5.04 21.95
CA TYR A 91 38.76 -4.80 20.61
C TYR A 91 39.12 -5.91 19.62
N GLN A 92 40.27 -6.56 19.78
CA GLN A 92 40.68 -7.68 18.92
C GLN A 92 39.80 -8.90 19.15
N ASP A 93 39.47 -9.22 20.40
CA ASP A 93 38.56 -10.33 20.70
C ASP A 93 37.15 -10.06 20.12
N VAL A 94 36.65 -8.81 20.15
CA VAL A 94 35.38 -8.44 19.50
C VAL A 94 35.46 -8.51 17.97
N LEU A 95 36.62 -8.18 17.37
CA LEU A 95 36.84 -8.37 15.93
C LEU A 95 36.82 -9.84 15.54
N GLU A 96 37.50 -10.71 16.29
CA GLU A 96 37.48 -12.14 16.01
C GLU A 96 36.09 -12.75 16.19
N LEU A 97 35.34 -12.33 17.21
CA LEU A 97 33.92 -12.67 17.36
C LEU A 97 33.10 -12.19 16.15
N SER A 98 33.29 -10.94 15.72
CA SER A 98 32.57 -10.39 14.56
C SER A 98 32.87 -11.19 13.30
N ARG A 99 34.14 -11.53 13.06
CA ARG A 99 34.57 -12.35 11.92
C ARG A 99 33.93 -13.73 11.92
N GLU A 100 33.89 -14.39 13.08
CA GLU A 100 33.23 -15.69 13.23
C GLU A 100 31.74 -15.62 12.85
N LEU A 101 31.03 -14.62 13.39
CA LEU A 101 29.61 -14.41 13.10
C LEU A 101 29.37 -14.07 11.62
N ASN A 102 30.20 -13.20 11.04
CA ASN A 102 30.12 -12.80 9.64
C ASN A 102 30.40 -13.97 8.69
N ASN A 103 31.40 -14.80 9.00
CA ASN A 103 31.72 -16.00 8.25
C ASN A 103 30.57 -17.01 8.29
N HIS A 104 29.92 -17.17 9.45
CA HIS A 104 28.75 -18.03 9.59
C HIS A 104 27.56 -17.54 8.74
N ILE A 105 27.22 -16.26 8.84
CA ILE A 105 26.13 -15.65 8.05
C ILE A 105 26.44 -15.76 6.54
N SER A 106 27.66 -15.43 6.13
CA SER A 106 28.10 -15.53 4.73
C SER A 106 28.01 -16.96 4.22
N SER A 107 28.45 -17.95 5.00
CA SER A 107 28.34 -19.36 4.64
C SER A 107 26.89 -19.78 4.40
N ILE A 108 25.94 -19.34 5.23
CA ILE A 108 24.52 -19.64 5.02
C ILE A 108 24.00 -18.99 3.73
N CYS A 109 24.34 -17.72 3.50
CA CYS A 109 23.92 -17.01 2.30
C CYS A 109 24.48 -17.65 1.02
N GLN A 110 25.73 -18.13 1.04
CA GLN A 110 26.35 -18.81 -0.10
C GLN A 110 25.71 -20.19 -0.37
N GLN A 111 25.31 -20.92 0.68
CA GLN A 111 24.63 -22.21 0.54
C GLN A 111 23.18 -22.06 0.06
N HIS A 112 22.53 -20.95 0.40
CA HIS A 112 21.11 -20.70 0.12
C HIS A 112 20.86 -19.29 -0.45
N PRO A 113 21.48 -18.92 -1.58
CA PRO A 113 21.53 -17.53 -2.08
C PRO A 113 20.19 -16.99 -2.58
N THR A 114 19.20 -17.86 -2.81
CA THR A 114 17.83 -17.45 -3.17
C THR A 114 16.93 -17.27 -1.96
N ARG A 115 17.39 -17.64 -0.76
CA ARG A 115 16.61 -17.62 0.48
C ARG A 115 17.16 -16.64 1.51
N PHE A 116 18.46 -16.33 1.46
CA PHE A 116 19.07 -15.42 2.42
C PHE A 116 19.95 -14.37 1.79
N ILE A 117 19.87 -13.18 2.37
CA ILE A 117 20.85 -12.10 2.27
C ILE A 117 21.45 -11.90 3.66
N GLY A 118 22.72 -11.49 3.76
CA GLY A 118 23.38 -11.31 5.05
C GLY A 118 23.80 -9.86 5.29
N LEU A 119 23.67 -9.44 6.55
CA LEU A 119 24.32 -8.27 7.13
C LEU A 119 25.34 -8.75 8.17
N GLY A 120 26.56 -8.23 8.09
CA GLY A 120 27.60 -8.52 9.08
C GLY A 120 27.41 -7.73 10.37
N THR A 121 28.33 -7.89 11.32
CA THR A 121 28.50 -7.06 12.51
C THR A 121 29.95 -6.58 12.58
N VAL A 122 30.20 -5.47 13.27
CA VAL A 122 31.53 -4.83 13.29
C VAL A 122 31.92 -4.27 14.66
N PRO A 123 33.24 -4.21 14.92
CA PRO A 123 34.05 -3.34 15.74
C PRO A 123 33.66 -1.98 16.27
N LEU A 124 32.41 -1.53 16.36
CA LEU A 124 32.16 -0.09 16.24
C LEU A 124 32.83 0.80 17.32
N GLN A 125 33.20 0.25 18.47
CA GLN A 125 34.04 0.90 19.49
C GLN A 125 35.51 1.12 19.10
N ALA A 126 35.95 0.54 18.00
CA ALA A 126 37.26 0.67 17.37
C ALA A 126 37.06 0.91 15.85
N PRO A 127 36.75 2.15 15.44
CA PRO A 127 36.31 2.48 14.07
C PRO A 127 37.25 1.97 12.96
N HIS A 128 38.57 2.01 13.17
CA HIS A 128 39.54 1.47 12.21
C HIS A 128 39.35 -0.04 11.96
N LEU A 129 39.12 -0.84 13.00
CA LEU A 129 38.83 -2.28 12.87
C LEU A 129 37.44 -2.50 12.24
N ALA A 130 36.47 -1.65 12.58
CA ALA A 130 35.13 -1.73 12.01
C ALA A 130 35.13 -1.47 10.50
N ILE A 131 35.93 -0.50 10.02
CA ILE A 131 36.13 -0.18 8.60
C ILE A 131 36.77 -1.37 7.86
N ASP A 132 37.82 -1.97 8.42
CA ASP A 132 38.48 -3.11 7.79
C ASP A 132 37.56 -4.33 7.71
N GLU A 133 36.79 -4.61 8.76
CA GLU A 133 35.82 -5.71 8.75
C GLU A 133 34.61 -5.42 7.85
N LEU A 134 34.16 -4.16 7.75
CA LEU A 134 33.13 -3.74 6.80
C LEU A 134 33.56 -4.01 5.36
N ARG A 135 34.80 -3.63 5.00
CA ARG A 135 35.38 -3.90 3.68
C ARG A 135 35.39 -5.40 3.38
N ARG A 136 35.79 -6.22 4.36
CA ARG A 136 35.81 -7.68 4.23
C ARG A 136 34.39 -8.25 4.04
N CYS A 137 33.44 -7.80 4.85
CA CYS A 137 32.02 -8.19 4.75
C CYS A 137 31.46 -7.98 3.34
N VAL A 138 31.70 -6.79 2.77
CA VAL A 138 31.14 -6.43 1.46
C VAL A 138 31.93 -7.05 0.31
N ASN A 139 33.25 -6.89 0.29
CA ASN A 139 34.08 -7.23 -0.88
C ASN A 139 34.46 -8.71 -0.95
N GLU A 140 34.60 -9.38 0.19
CA GLU A 140 35.07 -10.78 0.24
C GLU A 140 33.94 -11.76 0.58
N LEU A 141 33.09 -11.40 1.55
CA LEU A 141 32.02 -12.29 2.02
C LEU A 141 30.69 -12.14 1.24
N GLY A 142 30.56 -11.09 0.42
CA GLY A 142 29.34 -10.81 -0.35
C GLY A 142 28.13 -10.38 0.48
N LEU A 143 28.34 -10.00 1.75
CA LEU A 143 27.31 -9.43 2.61
C LEU A 143 26.92 -8.04 2.08
N LYS A 144 25.66 -7.62 2.29
CA LYS A 144 25.14 -6.36 1.73
C LYS A 144 25.36 -5.12 2.61
N GLY A 145 26.05 -5.33 3.72
CA GLY A 145 26.37 -4.29 4.69
C GLY A 145 26.41 -4.89 6.09
N VAL A 146 26.08 -4.10 7.11
CA VAL A 146 26.23 -4.50 8.52
C VAL A 146 25.05 -4.05 9.38
N GLN A 147 24.78 -4.80 10.44
CA GLN A 147 23.94 -4.39 11.54
C GLN A 147 24.82 -3.79 12.65
N ILE A 148 24.37 -2.68 13.24
CA ILE A 148 25.06 -2.01 14.35
C ILE A 148 24.08 -1.63 15.47
N GLY A 149 24.62 -1.32 16.65
CA GLY A 149 23.86 -0.78 17.79
C GLY A 149 23.36 0.65 17.56
N THR A 150 22.41 1.09 18.40
CA THR A 150 21.88 2.47 18.43
C THR A 150 22.88 3.50 18.97
N HIS A 151 23.92 3.05 19.68
CA HIS A 151 25.01 3.85 20.21
C HIS A 151 26.25 2.97 20.43
N VAL A 152 27.38 3.58 20.77
CA VAL A 152 28.64 2.90 21.08
C VAL A 152 29.19 3.43 22.40
N ASN A 153 28.94 2.72 23.50
CA ASN A 153 29.21 3.26 24.85
C ASN A 153 28.54 4.65 25.00
N GLU A 154 29.30 5.68 25.35
CA GLU A 154 28.77 7.06 25.47
C GLU A 154 28.64 7.80 24.13
N TRP A 155 29.00 7.17 23.00
CA TRP A 155 28.95 7.80 21.70
C TRP A 155 27.60 7.59 21.02
N ASN A 156 26.95 8.71 20.71
CA ASN A 156 25.90 8.74 19.70
C ASN A 156 26.47 8.43 18.30
N LEU A 157 25.59 8.10 17.37
CA LEU A 157 25.97 7.74 16.00
C LEU A 157 26.46 8.93 15.15
N ASP A 158 26.35 10.16 15.64
CA ASP A 158 26.93 11.38 15.05
C ASP A 158 28.30 11.76 15.59
N ASN A 159 28.88 10.94 16.47
CA ASN A 159 30.21 11.17 17.01
C ASN A 159 31.26 11.20 15.88
N GLU A 160 32.21 12.14 15.97
CA GLU A 160 33.25 12.37 14.96
C GLU A 160 34.17 11.16 14.76
N GLU A 161 34.36 10.32 15.78
CA GLU A 161 35.13 9.08 15.68
C GLU A 161 34.51 8.08 14.67
N LEU A 162 33.20 8.22 14.39
CA LEU A 162 32.49 7.38 13.42
C LEU A 162 32.48 7.97 12.00
N ASP A 163 32.99 9.19 11.77
CA ASP A 163 32.94 9.83 10.45
C ASP A 163 33.66 9.01 9.37
N GLN A 164 34.84 8.45 9.69
CA GLN A 164 35.55 7.59 8.74
C GLN A 164 34.79 6.30 8.44
N PHE A 165 34.05 5.77 9.42
CA PHE A 165 33.20 4.60 9.23
C PHE A 165 32.05 4.93 8.27
N TRP A 166 31.32 6.02 8.50
CA TRP A 166 30.24 6.47 7.61
C TRP A 166 30.72 6.75 6.18
N CYS A 167 31.89 7.39 6.05
CA CYS A 167 32.54 7.61 4.76
C CYS A 167 32.79 6.30 4.00
N GLU A 168 33.25 5.25 4.71
CA GLU A 168 33.49 3.95 4.09
C GLU A 168 32.18 3.22 3.74
N VAL A 169 31.18 3.26 4.62
CA VAL A 169 29.84 2.71 4.36
C VAL A 169 29.27 3.29 3.06
N GLU A 170 29.34 4.61 2.88
CA GLU A 170 28.86 5.28 1.68
C GLU A 170 29.64 4.87 0.43
N LYS A 171 30.99 4.81 0.51
CA LYS A 171 31.84 4.39 -0.61
C LYS A 171 31.55 2.98 -1.09
N LEU A 172 31.23 2.07 -0.16
CA LEU A 172 30.93 0.67 -0.46
C LEU A 172 29.47 0.45 -0.91
N ASP A 173 28.62 1.48 -0.88
CA ASP A 173 27.15 1.35 -1.04
C ASP A 173 26.56 0.27 -0.11
N ALA A 174 27.08 0.22 1.12
CA ALA A 174 26.69 -0.76 2.13
C ALA A 174 25.41 -0.32 2.85
N CYS A 175 24.49 -1.25 3.06
CA CYS A 175 23.30 -1.02 3.88
C CYS A 175 23.62 -1.13 5.38
N ILE A 176 23.06 -0.24 6.20
CA ILE A 176 23.20 -0.31 7.64
C ILE A 176 21.83 -0.54 8.29
N PHE A 177 21.70 -1.63 9.04
CA PHE A 177 20.53 -1.88 9.87
C PHE A 177 20.84 -1.56 11.33
N ILE A 178 20.14 -0.58 11.90
CA ILE A 178 20.42 -0.05 13.23
C ILE A 178 19.44 -0.69 14.20
N HIS A 179 19.97 -1.49 15.11
CA HIS A 179 19.18 -2.25 16.08
C HIS A 179 19.44 -1.74 17.50
N PRO A 180 18.40 -1.53 18.32
CA PRO A 180 18.60 -1.11 19.71
C PRO A 180 19.35 -2.18 20.51
N TRP A 181 20.38 -1.77 21.23
CA TRP A 181 21.08 -2.56 22.23
C TRP A 181 21.57 -1.65 23.38
N GLU A 182 21.88 -2.22 24.55
CA GLU A 182 22.33 -1.48 25.75
C GLU A 182 21.34 -0.39 26.23
N MET A 183 20.04 -0.66 26.22
CA MET A 183 19.01 0.30 26.67
C MET A 183 19.13 0.64 28.16
N PRO A 184 18.42 1.70 28.62
CA PRO A 184 18.28 1.99 30.03
C PRO A 184 17.84 0.76 30.83
N THR A 185 18.66 0.40 31.81
CA THR A 185 18.44 -0.67 32.78
C THR A 185 18.61 -0.12 34.19
N GLY A 186 18.21 -0.87 35.22
CA GLY A 186 18.30 -0.44 36.61
C GLY A 186 17.06 0.32 37.10
N GLY A 187 16.85 0.26 38.40
CA GLY A 187 15.82 1.03 39.09
C GLY A 187 14.42 0.70 38.56
N ARG A 188 13.69 1.70 38.04
CA ARG A 188 12.34 1.48 37.51
C ARG A 188 12.31 0.61 36.25
N PHE A 189 13.44 0.48 35.55
CA PHE A 189 13.54 -0.36 34.34
C PHE A 189 13.79 -1.84 34.66
N ASP A 190 14.07 -2.24 35.90
CA ASP A 190 14.29 -3.66 36.23
C ASP A 190 12.97 -4.47 36.27
N ALA A 191 11.82 -3.78 36.31
CA ALA A 191 10.51 -4.41 36.36
C ALA A 191 9.85 -4.53 34.98
N TYR A 192 8.88 -5.44 34.86
CA TYR A 192 7.94 -5.56 33.73
C TYR A 192 8.57 -5.69 32.34
N TRP A 193 9.84 -6.08 32.25
CA TRP A 193 10.56 -6.17 30.97
C TRP A 193 10.68 -4.81 30.26
N MET A 194 10.67 -3.72 31.03
CA MET A 194 10.72 -2.34 30.55
C MET A 194 11.87 -2.00 29.59
N PRO A 195 13.08 -2.60 29.68
CA PRO A 195 14.16 -2.28 28.76
C PRO A 195 13.80 -2.68 27.32
N TRP A 196 13.02 -3.74 27.12
CA TRP A 196 12.54 -4.16 25.81
C TRP A 196 11.30 -3.36 25.39
N LEU A 197 10.33 -3.21 26.29
CA LEU A 197 9.02 -2.62 25.94
C LEU A 197 9.06 -1.09 25.78
N CYS A 198 9.94 -0.40 26.49
CA CYS A 198 10.07 1.06 26.46
C CYS A 198 11.50 1.52 26.16
N GLY A 199 12.52 0.78 26.61
CA GLY A 199 13.92 1.13 26.38
C GLY A 199 14.32 1.01 24.91
N MET A 200 14.03 -0.11 24.24
CA MET A 200 14.37 -0.31 22.83
C MET A 200 13.74 0.75 21.89
N PRO A 201 12.43 1.07 21.98
CA PRO A 201 11.86 2.15 21.18
C PRO A 201 12.47 3.54 21.46
N PHE A 202 12.85 3.81 22.72
CA PHE A 202 13.55 5.04 23.10
C PHE A 202 14.94 5.09 22.46
N GLU A 203 15.73 4.02 22.56
CA GLU A 203 17.07 3.93 21.98
C GLU A 203 17.06 4.14 20.46
N THR A 204 16.15 3.50 19.74
CA THR A 204 16.01 3.71 18.28
C THR A 204 15.69 5.17 17.96
N THR A 205 14.80 5.80 18.75
CA THR A 205 14.44 7.22 18.55
C THR A 205 15.65 8.14 18.77
N SER A 206 16.42 7.88 19.82
CA SER A 206 17.65 8.62 20.15
C SER A 206 18.68 8.48 19.03
N ALA A 207 18.87 7.27 18.50
CA ALA A 207 19.78 7.01 17.37
C ALA A 207 19.36 7.79 16.11
N ILE A 208 18.08 7.75 15.73
CA ILE A 208 17.55 8.53 14.61
C ILE A 208 17.82 10.02 14.86
N CYS A 209 17.45 10.56 16.03
CA CYS A 209 17.67 11.97 16.34
C CYS A 209 19.15 12.36 16.25
N SER A 210 20.06 11.52 16.74
CA SER A 210 21.50 11.79 16.67
C SER A 210 22.00 11.87 15.23
N ILE A 211 21.60 10.93 14.36
CA ILE A 211 21.99 10.92 12.95
C ILE A 211 21.47 12.16 12.23
N LEU A 212 20.20 12.51 12.45
CA LEU A 212 19.54 13.62 11.77
C LEU A 212 20.06 14.98 12.27
N MET A 213 19.97 15.26 13.58
CA MET A 213 20.41 16.53 14.16
C MET A 213 21.93 16.69 14.16
N GLY A 214 22.67 15.58 14.22
CA GLY A 214 24.12 15.56 14.10
C GLY A 214 24.62 15.73 12.66
N GLY A 215 23.72 15.81 11.67
CA GLY A 215 24.06 16.10 10.28
C GLY A 215 24.80 14.96 9.56
N VAL A 216 24.65 13.71 10.00
CA VAL A 216 25.33 12.56 9.39
C VAL A 216 24.87 12.38 7.94
N LEU A 217 23.56 12.52 7.68
CA LEU A 217 22.99 12.44 6.32
C LEU A 217 23.31 13.67 5.44
N GLU A 218 23.77 14.78 6.03
CA GLU A 218 24.30 15.92 5.26
C GLU A 218 25.74 15.65 4.80
N ARG A 219 26.57 15.09 5.69
CA ARG A 219 27.95 14.73 5.37
C ARG A 219 28.03 13.55 4.41
N TYR A 220 27.11 12.59 4.54
CA TYR A 220 27.09 11.33 3.78
C TYR A 220 25.68 11.09 3.18
N PRO A 221 25.31 11.83 2.13
CA PRO A 221 23.95 11.85 1.60
C PRO A 221 23.48 10.55 0.93
N LYS A 222 24.37 9.63 0.57
CA LYS A 222 24.04 8.35 -0.08
C LYS A 222 23.98 7.18 0.89
N LEU A 223 24.12 7.42 2.20
CA LEU A 223 23.95 6.36 3.19
C LEU A 223 22.56 5.70 3.08
N ARG A 224 22.55 4.37 3.19
CA ARG A 224 21.34 3.55 3.16
C ARG A 224 21.10 2.96 4.53
N LEU A 225 20.28 3.66 5.32
CA LEU A 225 20.02 3.33 6.71
C LEU A 225 18.62 2.74 6.87
N ALA A 226 18.49 1.71 7.70
CA ALA A 226 17.23 1.15 8.14
C ALA A 226 17.23 1.01 9.67
N PHE A 227 16.12 1.36 10.33
CA PHE A 227 16.00 1.28 11.79
C PHE A 227 14.96 0.23 12.21
N ALA A 228 15.29 -0.54 13.24
CA ALA A 228 14.43 -1.57 13.78
C ALA A 228 13.15 -1.01 14.46
N HIS A 229 12.13 -1.85 14.58
CA HIS A 229 10.90 -1.62 15.35
C HIS A 229 10.11 -0.38 14.94
N GLY A 230 9.91 -0.17 13.64
CA GLY A 230 9.20 1.00 13.10
C GLY A 230 9.89 2.34 13.36
N GLY A 231 11.19 2.34 13.67
CA GLY A 231 11.89 3.55 14.13
C GLY A 231 11.62 3.89 15.61
N GLY A 232 11.14 2.91 16.38
CA GLY A 232 10.80 3.10 17.80
C GLY A 232 9.67 4.10 17.98
N SER A 233 9.90 5.10 18.84
CA SER A 233 8.94 6.18 19.12
C SER A 233 9.11 7.40 18.19
N PHE A 234 10.08 7.39 17.26
CA PHE A 234 10.36 8.54 16.39
C PHE A 234 9.14 8.99 15.57
N PRO A 235 8.38 8.11 14.87
CA PRO A 235 7.24 8.54 14.07
C PRO A 235 6.18 9.28 14.90
N PHE A 236 5.96 8.85 16.15
CA PHE A 236 5.00 9.48 17.05
C PHE A 236 5.51 10.82 17.61
N THR A 237 6.82 10.93 17.83
CA THR A 237 7.43 12.08 18.49
C THR A 237 8.02 13.13 17.54
N VAL A 238 8.04 12.87 16.22
CA VAL A 238 8.68 13.74 15.22
C VAL A 238 8.17 15.19 15.29
N GLY A 239 6.87 15.40 15.48
CA GLY A 239 6.32 16.76 15.61
C GLY A 239 6.83 17.51 16.86
N ARG A 240 7.06 16.80 17.98
CA ARG A 240 7.69 17.40 19.17
C ARG A 240 9.17 17.68 18.94
N ILE A 241 9.85 16.77 18.24
CA ILE A 241 11.27 16.87 17.90
C ILE A 241 11.51 18.11 17.02
N ASP A 242 10.74 18.28 15.95
CA ASP A 242 10.81 19.47 15.08
C ASP A 242 10.50 20.75 15.85
N HIS A 243 9.43 20.76 16.65
CA HIS A 243 9.08 21.93 17.45
C HIS A 243 10.20 22.31 18.44
N GLY A 244 10.86 21.32 19.05
CA GLY A 244 12.04 21.53 19.88
C GLY A 244 13.22 22.11 19.09
N HIS A 245 13.45 21.60 17.88
CA HIS A 245 14.48 22.09 16.96
C HIS A 245 14.28 23.58 16.60
N GLU A 246 13.04 23.98 16.32
CA GLU A 246 12.69 25.38 16.03
C GLU A 246 12.72 26.29 17.25
N CYS A 247 12.27 25.80 18.42
CA CYS A 247 12.17 26.62 19.62
C CYS A 247 13.52 26.79 20.32
N ARG A 248 14.43 25.83 20.20
CA ARG A 248 15.76 25.82 20.83
C ARG A 248 16.85 25.44 19.82
N PRO A 249 17.03 26.23 18.74
CA PRO A 249 18.04 25.96 17.74
C PRO A 249 19.46 25.98 18.33
N ASP A 250 19.65 26.74 19.42
CA ASP A 250 20.89 26.77 20.20
C ASP A 250 21.27 25.41 20.81
N LEU A 251 20.29 24.54 21.09
CA LEU A 251 20.51 23.21 21.65
C LEU A 251 20.34 22.08 20.62
N CYS A 252 19.43 22.27 19.66
CA CYS A 252 18.99 21.19 18.77
C CYS A 252 19.51 21.32 17.34
N ALA A 253 19.82 22.54 16.88
CA ALA A 253 20.17 22.83 15.48
C ALA A 253 21.64 23.24 15.29
N TYR A 254 22.46 23.14 16.34
CA TYR A 254 23.84 23.64 16.35
C TYR A 254 24.80 22.87 15.41
N LYS A 255 24.47 21.62 15.05
CA LYS A 255 25.18 20.82 14.03
C LYS A 255 24.47 20.75 12.69
N ASN A 256 23.14 20.84 12.69
CA ASN A 256 22.33 20.75 11.49
C ASN A 256 21.07 21.64 11.60
N SER A 257 20.95 22.59 10.69
CA SER A 257 19.83 23.53 10.65
C SER A 257 18.56 22.98 9.99
N HIS A 258 18.62 21.82 9.34
CA HIS A 258 17.44 21.20 8.73
C HIS A 258 16.58 20.50 9.78
N LEU A 259 15.26 20.62 9.64
CA LEU A 259 14.31 19.94 10.51
C LEU A 259 14.46 18.42 10.40
N PRO A 260 14.43 17.67 11.51
CA PRO A 260 14.47 16.21 11.49
C PRO A 260 13.41 15.58 10.56
N SER A 261 12.18 16.08 10.51
CA SER A 261 11.15 15.58 9.58
C SER A 261 11.50 15.74 8.10
N SER A 262 12.36 16.70 7.74
CA SER A 262 12.77 16.90 6.34
C SER A 262 13.60 15.73 5.77
N TYR A 263 14.09 14.84 6.64
CA TYR A 263 14.79 13.61 6.26
C TYR A 263 13.88 12.40 6.13
N ILE A 264 12.57 12.52 6.39
CA ILE A 264 11.64 11.43 6.06
C ILE A 264 11.75 11.14 4.56
N GLY A 265 11.95 9.86 4.24
CA GLY A 265 12.28 9.42 2.90
C GLY A 265 13.78 9.38 2.57
N ARG A 266 14.66 9.56 3.56
CA ARG A 266 16.12 9.35 3.43
C ARG A 266 16.64 8.13 4.19
N PHE A 267 15.78 7.48 4.97
CA PHE A 267 16.07 6.25 5.68
C PHE A 267 14.81 5.37 5.72
N TYR A 268 15.00 4.10 6.03
CA TYR A 268 13.95 3.09 6.11
C TYR A 268 13.67 2.70 7.56
N VAL A 269 12.51 2.11 7.79
CA VAL A 269 12.17 1.44 9.04
C VAL A 269 11.57 0.07 8.73
N ASP A 270 11.61 -0.86 9.68
CA ASP A 270 10.81 -2.08 9.55
C ASP A 270 9.32 -1.84 9.90
N SER A 271 8.47 -2.83 9.64
CA SER A 271 7.03 -2.78 9.92
C SER A 271 6.65 -3.27 11.33
N LEU A 272 7.62 -3.55 12.21
CA LEU A 272 7.40 -4.31 13.44
C LEU A 272 6.88 -3.39 14.56
N VAL A 273 5.57 -3.14 14.55
CA VAL A 273 4.89 -2.23 15.51
C VAL A 273 3.70 -2.85 16.27
N HIS A 274 3.40 -4.12 16.02
CA HIS A 274 2.40 -4.96 16.72
C HIS A 274 0.94 -4.47 16.78
N ASP A 275 0.59 -3.30 16.26
CA ASP A 275 -0.78 -2.78 16.22
C ASP A 275 -1.10 -2.18 14.84
N THR A 276 -2.29 -2.49 14.32
CA THR A 276 -2.71 -2.06 12.97
C THR A 276 -2.89 -0.54 12.85
N ARG A 277 -3.27 0.15 13.93
CA ARG A 277 -3.37 1.61 13.94
C ARG A 277 -1.98 2.23 13.99
N ALA A 278 -1.08 1.65 14.77
CA ALA A 278 0.32 2.06 14.80
C ALA A 278 0.98 1.90 13.42
N LEU A 279 0.70 0.80 12.70
CA LEU A 279 1.24 0.61 11.36
C LEU A 279 0.63 1.58 10.33
N LYS A 280 -0.68 1.88 10.40
CA LYS A 280 -1.29 2.94 9.56
C LYS A 280 -0.63 4.29 9.80
N PHE A 281 -0.49 4.66 11.07
CA PHE A 281 0.18 5.89 11.45
C PHE A 281 1.65 5.91 10.99
N LEU A 282 2.37 4.79 11.10
CA LEU A 282 3.72 4.66 10.59
C LEU A 282 3.78 4.93 9.09
N VAL A 283 2.88 4.35 8.30
CA VAL A 283 2.78 4.60 6.84
C VAL A 283 2.44 6.06 6.54
N GLU A 284 1.53 6.68 7.30
CA GLU A 284 1.19 8.09 7.14
C GLU A 284 2.40 9.01 7.37
N ILE A 285 3.24 8.71 8.36
CA ILE A 285 4.41 9.52 8.70
C ILE A 285 5.60 9.20 7.77
N MET A 286 5.96 7.93 7.63
CA MET A 286 7.20 7.51 6.95
C MET A 286 7.06 7.33 5.45
N ASN A 287 5.82 7.24 4.93
CA ASN A 287 5.49 6.80 3.57
C ASN A 287 5.79 5.31 3.34
N GLU A 288 4.88 4.62 2.64
CA GLU A 288 4.97 3.17 2.37
C GLU A 288 6.26 2.74 1.65
N ASN A 289 6.88 3.63 0.86
CA ASN A 289 8.12 3.32 0.13
C ASN A 289 9.35 3.21 1.05
N TYR A 290 9.24 3.64 2.30
CA TYR A 290 10.33 3.65 3.28
C TYR A 290 10.09 2.71 4.46
N ILE A 291 9.13 1.80 4.33
CA ILE A 291 8.82 0.77 5.33
C ILE A 291 9.05 -0.59 4.69
N MET A 292 9.80 -1.45 5.37
CA MET A 292 10.08 -2.82 4.92
C MET A 292 9.50 -3.83 5.90
N LEU A 293 9.13 -5.02 5.42
CA LEU A 293 8.70 -6.10 6.31
C LEU A 293 9.87 -6.53 7.21
N GLY A 294 9.67 -6.54 8.52
CA GLY A 294 10.60 -7.09 9.50
C GLY A 294 9.87 -7.80 10.63
N SER A 295 10.40 -8.93 11.08
CA SER A 295 9.73 -9.78 12.08
C SER A 295 10.44 -9.92 13.42
N ASP A 296 11.73 -9.57 13.52
CA ASP A 296 12.58 -9.89 14.68
C ASP A 296 12.66 -11.43 14.94
N CYS A 297 12.54 -12.22 13.87
CA CYS A 297 12.61 -13.68 13.95
C CYS A 297 14.02 -14.12 14.37
N PRO A 298 14.19 -14.97 15.39
CA PRO A 298 13.19 -15.90 15.92
C PRO A 298 12.67 -15.55 17.32
N PHE A 299 12.81 -14.30 17.77
CA PHE A 299 12.55 -13.99 19.17
C PHE A 299 11.05 -13.94 19.50
N PRO A 300 10.65 -14.29 20.75
CA PRO A 300 9.24 -14.36 21.14
C PRO A 300 8.49 -13.02 21.06
N LEU A 301 9.21 -11.89 21.15
CA LEU A 301 8.61 -10.57 21.03
C LEU A 301 8.35 -10.18 19.56
N GLY A 302 9.00 -10.87 18.62
CA GLY A 302 8.83 -10.66 17.19
C GLY A 302 7.46 -11.10 16.66
N GLU A 303 7.25 -10.85 15.37
CA GLU A 303 6.05 -11.28 14.66
C GLU A 303 6.16 -12.75 14.26
N SER A 304 5.37 -13.61 14.92
CA SER A 304 5.40 -15.08 14.70
C SER A 304 5.06 -15.50 13.27
N LYS A 305 4.23 -14.72 12.57
CA LYS A 305 3.86 -14.87 11.17
C LYS A 305 4.24 -13.61 10.40
N PRO A 306 5.48 -13.50 9.89
CA PRO A 306 5.95 -12.27 9.26
C PRO A 306 5.04 -11.79 8.13
N GLY A 307 4.61 -10.54 8.23
CA GLY A 307 3.71 -9.87 7.29
C GLY A 307 2.23 -10.00 7.64
N GLU A 308 1.84 -10.77 8.65
CA GLU A 308 0.45 -10.88 9.08
C GLU A 308 -0.12 -9.53 9.55
N LEU A 309 0.67 -8.70 10.23
CA LEU A 309 0.29 -7.35 10.65
C LEU A 309 0.07 -6.44 9.45
N ILE A 310 0.99 -6.44 8.46
CA ILE A 310 0.84 -5.67 7.22
C ILE A 310 -0.46 -6.09 6.54
N ILE A 311 -0.69 -7.41 6.46
CA ILE A 311 -1.89 -7.96 5.87
C ILE A 311 -3.11 -7.49 6.65
N LYS A 312 -3.24 -7.78 7.94
CA LYS A 312 -4.36 -7.30 8.78
C LYS A 312 -4.59 -5.78 8.71
N THR A 313 -3.54 -5.00 8.48
CA THR A 313 -3.62 -3.54 8.42
C THR A 313 -4.15 -3.01 7.09
N PHE A 314 -3.63 -3.53 5.97
CA PHE A 314 -3.85 -3.00 4.62
C PHE A 314 -4.52 -4.00 3.66
N ASP A 315 -4.42 -5.28 3.99
CA ASP A 315 -4.90 -6.45 3.26
C ASP A 315 -5.86 -7.22 4.21
N ASN A 316 -7.05 -6.67 4.47
CA ASN A 316 -8.06 -7.39 5.26
C ASN A 316 -8.62 -8.62 4.48
N ASP A 317 -7.81 -9.24 3.59
CA ASP A 317 -8.06 -9.60 2.17
C ASP A 317 -7.92 -11.01 1.70
N LEU A 318 -7.26 -11.83 2.49
CA LEU A 318 -6.85 -13.13 1.98
C LEU A 318 -7.51 -14.31 2.66
N ASP A 319 -8.54 -14.09 3.48
CA ASP A 319 -9.31 -15.20 4.06
C ASP A 319 -10.83 -14.91 4.03
N THR A 320 -11.49 -15.26 2.91
CA THR A 320 -12.82 -15.89 2.78
C THR A 320 -13.51 -15.56 1.44
N PHE A 321 -13.23 -16.35 0.39
CA PHE A 321 -14.17 -16.51 -0.73
C PHE A 321 -14.25 -18.01 -1.11
N PRO A 322 -15.46 -18.56 -1.36
CA PRO A 322 -15.60 -19.97 -1.69
C PRO A 322 -14.94 -20.28 -3.05
N SER A 323 -14.15 -21.35 -3.10
CA SER A 323 -13.44 -21.83 -4.28
C SER A 323 -14.34 -22.39 -5.40
N ASP A 324 -15.67 -22.38 -5.23
CA ASP A 324 -16.61 -22.98 -6.19
C ASP A 324 -17.55 -21.91 -6.80
N ILE A 325 -17.08 -21.27 -7.87
CA ILE A 325 -17.84 -20.27 -8.66
C ILE A 325 -19.06 -20.89 -9.37
N ASP A 326 -19.00 -22.17 -9.74
CA ASP A 326 -20.11 -22.86 -10.40
C ASP A 326 -21.35 -23.01 -9.50
N LYS A 327 -21.17 -23.03 -8.17
CA LYS A 327 -22.29 -23.05 -7.20
C LYS A 327 -22.94 -21.68 -7.00
N LEU A 328 -22.27 -20.59 -7.39
CA LEU A 328 -22.77 -19.21 -7.31
C LEU A 328 -23.73 -18.89 -8.47
N GLN A 329 -23.43 -19.32 -9.69
CA GLN A 329 -24.33 -19.17 -10.84
C GLN A 329 -25.66 -19.93 -10.65
N THR A 330 -25.61 -21.16 -10.14
CA THR A 330 -26.80 -22.00 -9.90
C THR A 330 -27.69 -21.50 -8.76
N ARG A 331 -27.19 -20.64 -7.86
CA ARG A 331 -27.99 -20.01 -6.78
C ARG A 331 -28.64 -18.69 -7.20
N LEU A 332 -28.13 -18.06 -8.27
CA LEU A 332 -28.61 -16.76 -8.77
C LEU A 332 -29.70 -16.89 -9.84
N SER A 333 -29.89 -18.08 -10.41
CA SER A 333 -30.94 -18.33 -11.41
C SER A 333 -32.36 -18.25 -10.83
N ASP A 334 -32.57 -18.46 -9.53
CA ASP A 334 -33.92 -18.69 -8.98
C ASP A 334 -34.31 -17.88 -7.72
N ASP A 335 -33.41 -17.11 -7.07
CA ASP A 335 -33.75 -16.47 -5.79
C ASP A 335 -33.27 -15.01 -5.63
N LYS A 336 -34.23 -14.07 -5.62
CA LYS A 336 -34.01 -12.62 -5.38
C LYS A 336 -33.44 -12.32 -3.98
N ASN A 337 -33.58 -13.22 -3.01
CA ASN A 337 -32.99 -13.06 -1.67
C ASN A 337 -31.49 -13.40 -1.63
N ALA A 338 -30.97 -14.14 -2.61
CA ALA A 338 -29.57 -14.53 -2.70
C ALA A 338 -28.66 -13.31 -2.93
N LEU A 339 -29.06 -12.37 -3.80
CA LEU A 339 -28.33 -11.13 -4.06
C LEU A 339 -28.17 -10.28 -2.79
N SER A 340 -29.22 -10.12 -1.99
CA SER A 340 -29.13 -9.35 -0.73
C SER A 340 -28.22 -10.02 0.32
N THR A 341 -28.20 -11.35 0.33
CA THR A 341 -27.42 -12.16 1.28
C THR A 341 -25.93 -12.17 0.92
N ILE A 342 -25.62 -12.31 -0.37
CA ILE A 342 -24.26 -12.15 -0.92
C ILE A 342 -23.77 -10.73 -0.65
N TRP A 343 -24.63 -9.72 -0.81
CA TRP A 343 -24.26 -8.33 -0.59
C TRP A 343 -24.07 -7.97 0.89
N LYS A 344 -24.84 -8.56 1.81
CA LYS A 344 -24.58 -8.49 3.26
C LYS A 344 -23.22 -9.07 3.63
N ARG A 345 -22.79 -10.12 2.93
CA ARG A 345 -21.48 -10.76 3.06
C ARG A 345 -20.35 -10.08 2.29
N ILE A 346 -20.62 -9.01 1.54
CA ILE A 346 -19.61 -8.14 0.90
C ILE A 346 -19.49 -6.81 1.68
N ASN A 347 -20.58 -6.36 2.31
CA ASN A 347 -20.64 -5.13 3.11
C ASN A 347 -20.45 -5.34 4.63
N ASP A 348 -20.22 -6.56 5.10
CA ASP A 348 -19.77 -6.74 6.49
C ASP A 348 -18.40 -6.05 6.60
N LYS A 349 -18.20 -5.20 7.62
CA LYS A 349 -17.12 -4.19 7.68
C LYS A 349 -15.71 -4.78 7.92
N ARG A 350 -15.46 -5.98 7.43
CA ARG A 350 -14.28 -6.82 7.63
C ARG A 350 -13.90 -7.52 6.32
N LEU A 351 -13.99 -6.83 5.17
CA LEU A 351 -13.94 -7.46 3.86
C LEU A 351 -13.22 -6.67 2.74
N PRO A 352 -12.75 -7.40 1.70
CA PRO A 352 -11.41 -7.15 1.15
C PRO A 352 -11.13 -5.79 0.41
N PRO A 353 -10.02 -5.56 -0.36
CA PRO A 353 -10.08 -5.46 -1.82
C PRO A 353 -10.35 -6.74 -2.62
N ILE A 354 -11.50 -6.70 -3.27
CA ILE A 354 -11.97 -7.71 -4.22
C ILE A 354 -10.98 -7.84 -5.42
N PRO A 355 -10.50 -9.06 -5.77
CA PRO A 355 -9.61 -9.27 -6.92
C PRO A 355 -10.18 -8.74 -8.24
N LYS A 356 -9.35 -8.22 -9.15
CA LYS A 356 -9.80 -7.67 -10.46
C LYS A 356 -10.67 -8.65 -11.27
N SER A 357 -10.39 -9.95 -11.22
CA SER A 357 -11.19 -10.99 -11.88
C SER A 357 -12.56 -11.18 -11.23
N VAL A 358 -12.64 -11.09 -9.90
CA VAL A 358 -13.88 -11.18 -9.13
C VAL A 358 -14.71 -9.91 -9.30
N LEU A 359 -14.06 -8.75 -9.26
CA LEU A 359 -14.66 -7.46 -9.58
C LEU A 359 -15.18 -7.41 -11.02
N SER A 360 -14.48 -8.02 -11.98
CA SER A 360 -14.93 -8.14 -13.37
C SER A 360 -16.20 -9.00 -13.47
N ASN A 361 -16.19 -10.20 -12.89
CA ASN A 361 -17.36 -11.08 -12.91
C ASN A 361 -18.53 -10.48 -12.10
N TYR A 362 -18.25 -9.74 -11.03
CA TYR A 362 -19.24 -9.01 -10.26
C TYR A 362 -19.83 -7.83 -11.04
N PHE A 363 -19.00 -7.09 -11.78
CA PHE A 363 -19.44 -6.03 -12.67
C PHE A 363 -20.30 -6.59 -13.80
N ASP A 364 -19.98 -7.78 -14.31
CA ASP A 364 -20.80 -8.49 -15.28
C ASP A 364 -22.18 -8.86 -14.70
N VAL A 365 -22.24 -9.39 -13.46
CA VAL A 365 -23.50 -9.63 -12.76
C VAL A 365 -24.27 -8.32 -12.49
N LEU A 366 -23.59 -7.22 -12.16
CA LEU A 366 -24.25 -5.92 -12.04
C LEU A 366 -24.82 -5.45 -13.37
N LEU A 367 -24.10 -5.62 -14.48
CA LEU A 367 -24.55 -5.30 -15.83
C LEU A 367 -25.72 -6.19 -16.29
N ASP A 368 -25.79 -7.43 -15.81
CA ASP A 368 -26.87 -8.37 -16.13
C ASP A 368 -28.13 -8.14 -15.28
N TYR A 369 -28.00 -7.60 -14.05
CA TYR A 369 -29.11 -7.43 -13.08
C TYR A 369 -29.42 -5.97 -12.67
N TYR A 370 -28.84 -4.97 -13.33
CA TYR A 370 -28.97 -3.55 -12.93
C TYR A 370 -30.43 -3.03 -12.84
N GLU A 371 -31.38 -3.53 -13.63
CA GLU A 371 -32.80 -3.14 -13.53
C GLU A 371 -33.40 -3.51 -12.15
N SER A 372 -33.02 -4.69 -11.62
CA SER A 372 -33.41 -5.13 -10.28
C SER A 372 -32.70 -4.33 -9.17
N VAL A 373 -31.45 -3.92 -9.43
CA VAL A 373 -30.62 -3.14 -8.50
C VAL A 373 -31.10 -1.69 -8.39
N THR A 374 -31.50 -1.07 -9.50
CA THR A 374 -31.93 0.34 -9.58
C THR A 374 -33.32 0.57 -8.98
N SER A 375 -34.09 -0.50 -8.79
CA SER A 375 -35.35 -0.48 -8.05
C SER A 375 -35.15 -0.60 -6.52
N ASN A 376 -33.92 -0.81 -6.04
CA ASN A 376 -33.59 -0.99 -4.64
C ASN A 376 -32.68 0.12 -4.11
N LYS A 377 -33.26 1.06 -3.35
CA LYS A 377 -32.58 2.25 -2.81
C LYS A 377 -31.36 1.93 -1.93
N ILE A 378 -31.34 0.76 -1.28
CA ILE A 378 -30.21 0.33 -0.43
C ILE A 378 -29.02 -0.07 -1.31
N LEU A 379 -29.26 -0.83 -2.38
CA LEU A 379 -28.22 -1.26 -3.31
C LEU A 379 -27.61 -0.06 -4.07
N LEU A 380 -28.45 0.91 -4.48
CA LEU A 380 -28.04 2.14 -5.13
C LEU A 380 -27.05 2.99 -4.31
N ASN A 381 -27.36 3.23 -3.04
CA ASN A 381 -26.47 3.98 -2.13
C ASN A 381 -25.15 3.25 -1.88
N GLN A 382 -25.13 1.92 -2.00
CA GLN A 382 -23.94 1.10 -1.78
C GLN A 382 -23.02 1.02 -3.00
N ILE A 383 -23.55 1.06 -4.22
CA ILE A 383 -22.77 1.21 -5.46
C ILE A 383 -22.02 2.55 -5.46
N GLY A 384 -22.68 3.65 -5.05
CA GLY A 384 -22.04 4.96 -4.96
C GLY A 384 -20.81 5.00 -4.05
N LYS A 385 -20.79 4.19 -2.98
CA LYS A 385 -19.65 4.10 -2.05
C LYS A 385 -18.43 3.37 -2.62
N ASN A 386 -18.64 2.50 -3.62
CA ASN A 386 -17.59 1.62 -4.18
C ASN A 386 -17.22 2.00 -5.62
N LEU A 387 -17.68 3.16 -6.11
CA LEU A 387 -17.47 3.63 -7.48
C LEU A 387 -15.97 3.71 -7.85
N LEU A 388 -15.11 4.06 -6.89
CA LEU A 388 -13.67 4.15 -7.09
C LEU A 388 -13.01 2.80 -7.43
N HIS A 389 -13.50 1.70 -6.84
CA HIS A 389 -12.99 0.35 -7.12
C HIS A 389 -13.48 -0.17 -8.47
N LEU A 390 -14.71 0.18 -8.87
CA LEU A 390 -15.23 -0.15 -10.20
C LEU A 390 -14.48 0.60 -11.31
N LEU A 391 -14.02 1.83 -11.04
CA LEU A 391 -13.19 2.63 -11.95
C LEU A 391 -11.81 2.00 -12.25
N GLN A 392 -11.32 1.10 -11.38
CA GLN A 392 -10.04 0.41 -11.60
C GLN A 392 -10.12 -0.73 -12.64
N LEU A 393 -11.33 -1.07 -13.11
CA LEU A 393 -11.59 -2.17 -14.04
C LEU A 393 -11.79 -1.73 -15.50
N VAL A 394 -11.75 -0.43 -15.77
CA VAL A 394 -12.04 0.20 -17.08
C VAL A 394 -11.25 -0.38 -18.25
N ASN A 395 -10.07 -0.97 -17.99
CA ASN A 395 -9.20 -1.54 -19.02
C ASN A 395 -9.42 -3.05 -19.28
N ASN A 396 -10.42 -3.69 -18.67
CA ASN A 396 -10.71 -5.11 -18.88
C ASN A 396 -11.51 -5.35 -20.18
N GLU A 397 -10.97 -6.16 -21.10
CA GLU A 397 -11.57 -6.46 -22.41
C GLU A 397 -12.93 -7.18 -22.35
N GLN A 398 -13.14 -8.03 -21.33
CA GLN A 398 -14.41 -8.73 -21.15
C GLN A 398 -15.53 -7.73 -20.77
N ILE A 399 -15.22 -6.81 -19.86
CA ILE A 399 -16.14 -5.75 -19.43
C ILE A 399 -16.49 -4.82 -20.60
N LYS A 400 -15.49 -4.44 -21.42
CA LYS A 400 -15.72 -3.66 -22.63
C LYS A 400 -16.71 -4.36 -23.57
N THR A 401 -16.55 -5.66 -23.78
CA THR A 401 -17.42 -6.48 -24.63
C THR A 401 -18.86 -6.51 -24.10
N ASN A 402 -19.04 -6.67 -22.79
CA ASN A 402 -20.37 -6.68 -22.17
C ASN A 402 -21.06 -5.32 -22.22
N ILE A 403 -20.33 -4.23 -21.97
CA ILE A 403 -20.86 -2.87 -22.14
C ILE A 403 -21.31 -2.64 -23.60
N ILE A 404 -20.52 -3.08 -24.58
CA ILE A 404 -20.86 -2.97 -26.01
C ILE A 404 -22.13 -3.77 -26.33
N ASN A 405 -22.24 -5.01 -25.83
CA ASN A 405 -23.42 -5.84 -26.04
C ASN A 405 -24.68 -5.22 -25.43
N ARG A 406 -24.58 -4.60 -24.24
CA ARG A 406 -25.71 -3.93 -23.61
C ARG A 406 -26.12 -2.64 -24.32
N LEU A 407 -25.15 -1.85 -24.81
CA LEU A 407 -25.42 -0.69 -25.66
C LEU A 407 -26.20 -1.10 -26.92
N LYS A 408 -25.87 -2.23 -27.54
CA LYS A 408 -26.63 -2.77 -28.68
C LYS A 408 -28.06 -3.16 -28.30
N GLN A 409 -28.26 -3.82 -27.16
CA GLN A 409 -29.60 -4.17 -26.69
C GLN A 409 -30.47 -2.94 -26.46
N TYR A 410 -29.94 -1.92 -25.79
CA TYR A 410 -30.67 -0.66 -25.61
C TYR A 410 -31.00 0.06 -26.90
N HIS A 411 -30.10 0.00 -27.89
CA HIS A 411 -30.38 0.56 -29.22
C HIS A 411 -31.57 -0.14 -29.88
N ILE A 412 -31.63 -1.47 -29.80
CA ILE A 412 -32.74 -2.26 -30.33
C ILE A 412 -34.04 -1.88 -29.61
N THR A 413 -34.06 -1.92 -28.27
CA THR A 413 -35.25 -1.58 -27.48
C THR A 413 -35.73 -0.14 -27.72
N LEU A 414 -34.80 0.82 -27.79
CA LEU A 414 -35.12 2.21 -28.09
C LEU A 414 -35.72 2.36 -29.49
N SER A 415 -35.16 1.68 -30.49
CA SER A 415 -35.67 1.70 -31.87
C SER A 415 -37.08 1.12 -31.95
N GLU A 416 -37.32 -0.04 -31.31
CA GLU A 416 -38.63 -0.69 -31.27
C GLU A 416 -39.70 0.17 -30.57
N GLN A 417 -39.35 0.88 -29.50
CA GLN A 417 -40.29 1.77 -28.81
C GLN A 417 -40.58 3.05 -29.59
N ILE A 418 -39.56 3.62 -30.27
CA ILE A 418 -39.75 4.79 -31.14
C ILE A 418 -40.70 4.46 -32.30
N GLU A 419 -40.56 3.27 -32.89
CA GLU A 419 -41.44 2.81 -33.98
C GLU A 419 -42.89 2.62 -33.51
N ASN A 420 -43.11 2.15 -32.28
CA ASN A 420 -44.44 1.82 -31.77
C ASN A 420 -45.20 3.00 -31.13
N ASP A 421 -44.53 3.92 -30.41
CA ASP A 421 -45.23 4.91 -29.56
C ASP A 421 -44.79 6.37 -29.75
N LYS A 422 -43.94 6.67 -30.75
CA LYS A 422 -43.30 7.98 -31.09
C LYS A 422 -42.50 8.65 -29.96
N PHE A 423 -42.72 8.28 -28.70
CA PHE A 423 -42.10 8.84 -27.51
C PHE A 423 -41.49 7.72 -26.68
N TYR A 424 -40.26 7.93 -26.23
CA TYR A 424 -39.54 6.98 -25.40
C TYR A 424 -39.61 7.43 -23.94
N GLN A 425 -40.02 6.51 -23.05
CA GLN A 425 -39.95 6.74 -21.62
C GLN A 425 -38.62 6.17 -21.10
N VAL A 426 -37.70 7.08 -20.81
CA VAL A 426 -36.40 6.71 -20.26
C VAL A 426 -36.60 6.17 -18.85
N ASP A 427 -36.26 4.91 -18.62
CA ASP A 427 -36.26 4.34 -17.28
C ASP A 427 -35.00 4.77 -16.49
N LEU A 428 -35.07 4.61 -15.17
CA LEU A 428 -33.96 4.98 -14.29
C LEU A 428 -32.72 4.12 -14.54
N SER A 429 -32.91 2.89 -15.03
CA SER A 429 -31.87 1.90 -15.20
C SER A 429 -30.97 2.27 -16.39
N PHE A 430 -31.55 2.76 -17.49
CA PHE A 430 -30.87 3.35 -18.64
C PHE A 430 -30.08 4.60 -18.27
N ILE A 431 -30.69 5.50 -17.50
CA ILE A 431 -30.04 6.75 -17.07
C ILE A 431 -28.79 6.47 -16.25
N LEU A 432 -28.88 5.52 -15.31
CA LEU A 432 -27.76 5.14 -14.46
C LEU A 432 -26.68 4.39 -15.23
N PHE A 433 -27.07 3.57 -16.21
CA PHE A 433 -26.13 2.91 -17.11
C PHE A 433 -25.30 3.93 -17.91
N LEU A 434 -25.94 4.93 -18.52
CA LEU A 434 -25.22 5.98 -19.22
C LEU A 434 -24.36 6.84 -18.27
N LYS A 435 -24.83 7.11 -17.05
CA LYS A 435 -24.02 7.81 -16.03
C LYS A 435 -22.80 7.02 -15.60
N LEU A 436 -22.89 5.70 -15.54
CA LEU A 436 -21.76 4.82 -15.26
C LEU A 436 -20.73 4.89 -16.39
N ILE A 437 -21.15 4.78 -17.65
CA ILE A 437 -20.25 4.90 -18.80
C ILE A 437 -19.54 6.26 -18.80
N ALA A 438 -20.22 7.35 -18.43
CA ALA A 438 -19.66 8.69 -18.31
C ALA A 438 -18.43 8.77 -17.40
N HIS A 439 -18.47 8.02 -16.29
CA HIS A 439 -17.41 7.99 -15.30
C HIS A 439 -16.29 7.03 -15.71
N LEU A 440 -16.64 5.89 -16.32
CA LEU A 440 -15.68 4.88 -16.75
C LEU A 440 -14.88 5.32 -17.97
N TYR A 441 -15.51 5.98 -18.95
CA TYR A 441 -14.88 6.37 -20.22
C TYR A 441 -15.06 7.87 -20.50
N PRO A 442 -14.41 8.76 -19.74
CA PRO A 442 -14.56 10.22 -19.87
C PRO A 442 -13.73 10.77 -21.06
N THR A 443 -13.95 10.24 -22.27
CA THR A 443 -13.16 10.54 -23.47
C THR A 443 -13.93 11.42 -24.46
N SER A 444 -13.19 12.19 -25.27
CA SER A 444 -13.70 13.20 -26.22
C SER A 444 -13.61 12.78 -27.69
N ASP A 445 -13.39 11.49 -27.97
CA ASP A 445 -13.10 10.99 -29.33
C ASP A 445 -14.33 10.36 -30.00
N PHE A 446 -14.60 10.68 -31.28
CA PHE A 446 -15.73 10.17 -32.08
C PHE A 446 -15.51 8.71 -32.51
N SER A 447 -14.29 8.20 -32.38
CA SER A 447 -13.94 6.80 -32.69
C SER A 447 -14.04 5.82 -31.52
N HIS A 448 -14.37 6.29 -30.31
CA HIS A 448 -14.31 5.39 -29.16
C HIS A 448 -15.47 4.37 -29.17
N PRO A 449 -15.18 3.05 -29.09
CA PRO A 449 -16.16 1.97 -29.35
C PRO A 449 -17.30 1.88 -28.32
N ILE A 450 -17.17 2.53 -27.17
CA ILE A 450 -18.18 2.57 -26.09
C ILE A 450 -18.85 3.95 -26.00
N THR A 451 -18.05 5.01 -25.85
CA THR A 451 -18.50 6.40 -25.73
C THR A 451 -19.35 6.86 -26.91
N THR A 452 -18.98 6.55 -28.16
CA THR A 452 -19.73 6.99 -29.35
C THR A 452 -21.14 6.39 -29.43
N PRO A 453 -21.33 5.06 -29.29
CA PRO A 453 -22.67 4.47 -29.21
C PRO A 453 -23.49 4.99 -28.02
N ALA A 454 -22.86 5.21 -26.86
CA ALA A 454 -23.54 5.74 -25.68
C ALA A 454 -24.05 7.18 -25.86
N ILE A 455 -23.26 8.07 -26.49
CA ILE A 455 -23.70 9.42 -26.86
C ILE A 455 -24.85 9.36 -27.86
N THR A 456 -24.78 8.45 -28.84
CA THR A 456 -25.83 8.28 -29.86
C THR A 456 -27.17 7.91 -29.21
N LEU A 457 -27.15 6.96 -28.27
CA LEU A 457 -28.33 6.58 -27.49
C LEU A 457 -28.87 7.73 -26.63
N LEU A 458 -27.98 8.48 -25.98
CA LEU A 458 -28.36 9.62 -25.15
C LEU A 458 -29.07 10.72 -25.98
N VAL A 459 -28.55 11.01 -27.17
CA VAL A 459 -29.14 11.98 -28.10
C VAL A 459 -30.50 11.50 -28.64
N GLN A 460 -30.60 10.22 -29.00
CA GLN A 460 -31.88 9.62 -29.42
C GLN A 460 -32.93 9.67 -28.28
N ALA A 461 -32.54 9.34 -27.06
CA ALA A 461 -33.42 9.41 -25.89
C ALA A 461 -33.89 10.85 -25.62
N ILE A 462 -33.02 11.86 -25.77
CA ILE A 462 -33.37 13.28 -25.64
C ILE A 462 -34.37 13.71 -26.72
N ASN A 463 -34.15 13.31 -27.98
CA ASN A 463 -35.02 13.67 -29.10
C ASN A 463 -36.44 13.14 -28.94
N HIS A 464 -36.57 11.92 -28.39
CA HIS A 464 -37.84 11.23 -28.24
C HIS A 464 -38.43 11.32 -26.83
N SER A 465 -37.84 12.15 -25.94
CA SER A 465 -38.35 12.37 -24.59
C SER A 465 -39.72 13.05 -24.60
N SER A 466 -40.70 12.43 -23.95
CA SER A 466 -42.00 13.05 -23.65
C SER A 466 -41.86 14.06 -22.52
N LEU A 467 -42.50 15.24 -22.61
CA LEU A 467 -42.55 16.25 -21.52
C LEU A 467 -43.98 16.45 -21.01
N LYS A 468 -44.70 15.35 -20.78
CA LYS A 468 -46.13 15.37 -20.41
C LYS A 468 -46.38 15.37 -18.89
N SER A 469 -45.34 15.21 -18.07
CA SER A 469 -45.44 15.16 -16.60
C SER A 469 -44.21 15.77 -15.92
N LEU A 470 -44.36 16.18 -14.66
CA LEU A 470 -43.24 16.68 -13.85
C LEU A 470 -42.08 15.68 -13.75
N ASN A 471 -42.38 14.38 -13.67
CA ASN A 471 -41.36 13.34 -13.66
C ASN A 471 -40.61 13.27 -14.99
N SER A 472 -41.31 13.39 -16.11
CA SER A 472 -40.68 13.41 -17.44
C SER A 472 -39.83 14.67 -17.68
N CYS A 473 -40.22 15.82 -17.11
CA CYS A 473 -39.38 17.02 -17.12
C CYS A 473 -38.12 16.87 -16.27
N ARG A 474 -38.21 16.21 -15.10
CA ARG A 474 -37.03 15.89 -14.26
C ARG A 474 -36.06 14.95 -14.97
N GLN A 475 -36.59 13.92 -15.65
CA GLN A 475 -35.79 13.00 -16.45
C GLN A 475 -35.08 13.74 -17.59
N ALA A 476 -35.80 14.59 -18.32
CA ALA A 476 -35.24 15.44 -19.38
C ALA A 476 -34.08 16.34 -18.88
N LEU A 477 -34.25 17.01 -17.74
CA LEU A 477 -33.19 17.83 -17.13
C LEU A 477 -31.96 16.99 -16.72
N PHE A 478 -32.18 15.77 -16.24
CA PHE A 478 -31.08 14.86 -15.88
C PHE A 478 -30.30 14.38 -17.11
N LEU A 479 -30.99 14.08 -18.22
CA LEU A 479 -30.34 13.73 -19.48
C LEU A 479 -29.51 14.88 -20.03
N ILE A 480 -29.99 16.12 -19.89
CA ILE A 480 -29.25 17.34 -20.25
C ILE A 480 -27.98 17.50 -19.41
N ASP A 481 -28.08 17.30 -18.09
CA ASP A 481 -26.91 17.33 -17.19
C ASP A 481 -25.89 16.26 -17.56
N LEU A 482 -26.37 15.06 -17.92
CA LEU A 482 -25.51 13.99 -18.39
C LEU A 482 -24.82 14.35 -19.71
N VAL A 483 -25.53 14.89 -20.70
CA VAL A 483 -24.87 15.37 -21.94
C VAL A 483 -23.83 16.43 -21.62
N LYS A 484 -24.15 17.39 -20.75
CA LYS A 484 -23.22 18.44 -20.31
C LYS A 484 -21.94 17.84 -19.73
N GLN A 485 -22.04 16.80 -18.90
CA GLN A 485 -20.88 16.11 -18.34
C GLN A 485 -19.98 15.52 -19.43
N TRP A 486 -20.56 14.90 -20.46
CA TRP A 486 -19.80 14.27 -21.55
C TRP A 486 -19.19 15.28 -22.53
N ILE A 487 -19.89 16.39 -22.80
CA ILE A 487 -19.39 17.43 -23.71
C ILE A 487 -18.43 18.41 -23.02
N SER A 488 -18.43 18.48 -21.68
CA SER A 488 -17.59 19.41 -20.90
C SER A 488 -16.10 19.29 -21.20
N LYS A 489 -15.62 18.07 -21.51
CA LYS A 489 -14.22 17.80 -21.87
C LYS A 489 -13.94 17.82 -23.37
N SER A 490 -14.98 17.81 -24.21
CA SER A 490 -14.86 17.69 -25.67
C SER A 490 -15.24 18.95 -26.45
N HIS A 491 -15.78 19.99 -25.78
CA HIS A 491 -16.28 21.23 -26.38
C HIS A 491 -17.26 21.01 -27.55
N ARG A 492 -17.98 19.88 -27.55
CA ARG A 492 -18.92 19.52 -28.61
C ARG A 492 -20.26 20.23 -28.46
N TYR A 493 -20.86 20.57 -29.59
CA TYR A 493 -22.20 21.14 -29.67
C TYR A 493 -23.24 20.04 -29.91
N VAL A 494 -24.23 19.94 -29.02
CA VAL A 494 -25.34 18.98 -29.12
C VAL A 494 -26.64 19.78 -29.23
N PRO A 495 -27.12 20.07 -30.46
CA PRO A 495 -28.28 20.94 -30.68
C PRO A 495 -29.57 20.44 -30.01
N GLU A 496 -29.71 19.13 -29.83
CA GLU A 496 -30.87 18.49 -29.21
C GLU A 496 -31.07 18.89 -27.75
N VAL A 497 -29.98 19.20 -27.03
CA VAL A 497 -30.04 19.73 -25.66
C VAL A 497 -30.72 21.09 -25.63
N ILE A 498 -30.40 21.96 -26.59
CA ILE A 498 -30.98 23.30 -26.68
C ILE A 498 -32.47 23.20 -27.02
N VAL A 499 -32.84 22.30 -27.93
CA VAL A 499 -34.25 22.04 -28.27
C VAL A 499 -35.04 21.60 -27.04
N LEU A 500 -34.49 20.67 -26.25
CA LEU A 500 -35.15 20.17 -25.05
C LEU A 500 -35.25 21.24 -23.95
N LEU A 501 -34.20 22.05 -23.75
CA LEU A 501 -34.23 23.21 -22.83
C LEU A 501 -35.27 24.24 -23.24
N ILE A 502 -35.38 24.55 -24.53
CA ILE A 502 -36.41 25.47 -25.05
C ILE A 502 -37.80 24.92 -24.78
N LYS A 503 -38.05 23.62 -25.04
CA LYS A 503 -39.34 22.98 -24.73
C LYS A 503 -39.68 23.03 -23.24
N LEU A 504 -38.70 22.83 -22.36
CA LEU A 504 -38.87 22.94 -20.90
C LEU A 504 -39.19 24.38 -20.47
N ILE A 505 -38.51 25.38 -21.05
CA ILE A 505 -38.79 26.81 -20.80
C ILE A 505 -40.20 27.17 -21.27
N GLN A 506 -40.63 26.70 -22.45
CA GLN A 506 -41.98 26.89 -22.97
C GLN A 506 -43.08 26.27 -22.10
N LEU A 507 -42.78 25.15 -21.43
CA LEU A 507 -43.69 24.52 -20.47
C LEU A 507 -43.76 25.27 -19.12
N ALA A 508 -42.62 25.80 -18.65
CA ALA A 508 -42.52 26.50 -17.36
C ALA A 508 -43.00 27.95 -17.43
N CYS A 509 -42.81 28.60 -18.57
CA CYS A 509 -43.34 29.91 -18.91
C CYS A 509 -44.21 29.73 -20.16
N PRO A 510 -45.55 29.61 -20.04
CA PRO A 510 -46.42 29.69 -21.20
C PRO A 510 -46.31 31.10 -21.76
N ILE A 511 -45.35 31.32 -22.66
CA ILE A 511 -45.19 32.57 -23.38
C ILE A 511 -46.45 32.69 -24.24
N GLU A 512 -47.31 33.65 -23.92
CA GLU A 512 -48.34 34.06 -24.87
C GLU A 512 -47.66 34.44 -26.19
N LYS A 513 -47.88 33.61 -27.22
CA LYS A 513 -47.51 33.80 -28.62
C LYS A 513 -46.13 34.45 -28.83
N SER A 514 -45.05 33.68 -28.67
CA SER A 514 -43.80 34.06 -29.36
C SER A 514 -44.05 34.04 -30.86
N GLN A 515 -43.78 35.15 -31.56
CA GLN A 515 -43.95 35.27 -33.02
C GLN A 515 -42.96 34.42 -33.83
N TYR A 516 -42.04 33.74 -33.15
CA TYR A 516 -40.96 32.99 -33.75
C TYR A 516 -40.93 31.56 -33.19
N PHE A 517 -40.68 30.60 -34.08
CA PHE A 517 -40.35 29.22 -33.72
C PHE A 517 -39.08 28.79 -34.49
N ILE A 518 -38.31 27.90 -33.87
CA ILE A 518 -37.06 27.39 -34.44
C ILE A 518 -37.36 26.05 -35.09
N SER A 519 -37.02 25.90 -36.37
CA SER A 519 -37.17 24.64 -37.10
C SER A 519 -35.85 24.28 -37.80
N PHE A 520 -35.55 22.98 -37.85
CA PHE A 520 -34.46 22.47 -38.68
C PHE A 520 -34.96 22.33 -40.12
N SER A 521 -34.23 22.94 -41.07
CA SER A 521 -34.44 22.66 -42.49
C SER A 521 -34.00 21.24 -42.79
N SER A 522 -34.87 20.44 -43.43
CA SER A 522 -34.52 19.11 -43.94
C SER A 522 -33.57 19.16 -45.15
N LYS A 523 -33.32 20.35 -45.73
CA LYS A 523 -32.32 20.53 -46.78
C LYS A 523 -30.93 20.68 -46.18
N GLN A 524 -30.16 19.61 -46.28
CA GLN A 524 -28.74 19.55 -46.00
C GLN A 524 -27.98 20.45 -46.98
N ILE A 525 -27.20 21.41 -46.50
CA ILE A 525 -26.21 22.14 -47.31
C ILE A 525 -24.84 21.84 -46.69
N GLY A 526 -24.14 20.84 -47.23
CA GLY A 526 -22.87 20.34 -46.69
C GLY A 526 -23.01 19.55 -45.38
N ASN A 527 -21.94 19.47 -44.59
CA ASN A 527 -21.85 18.66 -43.36
C ASN A 527 -22.54 19.27 -42.12
N ASN A 528 -23.16 20.45 -42.22
CA ASN A 528 -23.81 21.10 -41.10
C ASN A 528 -25.31 21.32 -41.38
N GLN A 529 -26.15 20.98 -40.40
CA GLN A 529 -27.56 21.38 -40.39
C GLN A 529 -27.67 22.82 -39.88
N LEU A 530 -28.30 23.70 -40.65
CA LEU A 530 -28.56 25.09 -40.26
C LEU A 530 -29.83 25.19 -39.41
N LEU A 531 -29.71 25.88 -38.27
CA LEU A 531 -30.83 26.34 -37.46
C LEU A 531 -31.50 27.54 -38.15
N VAL A 532 -32.78 27.42 -38.50
CA VAL A 532 -33.54 28.51 -39.12
C VAL A 532 -34.58 29.03 -38.13
N LEU A 533 -34.62 30.36 -37.96
CA LEU A 533 -35.53 31.06 -37.09
C LEU A 533 -36.70 31.60 -37.93
N ASN A 534 -37.87 30.98 -37.85
CA ASN A 534 -39.03 31.31 -38.67
C ASN A 534 -40.02 32.20 -37.92
N LYS A 535 -40.58 33.20 -38.62
CA LYS A 535 -41.64 34.06 -38.12
C LYS A 535 -42.98 33.54 -38.64
N ASN A 536 -44.02 33.58 -37.80
CA ASN A 536 -45.31 32.87 -37.96
C ASN A 536 -46.15 33.08 -39.25
N ASN A 537 -45.65 33.64 -40.36
CA ASN A 537 -46.45 33.86 -41.57
C ASN A 537 -45.76 33.65 -42.93
N ASP A 538 -44.49 33.20 -42.99
CA ASP A 538 -43.86 32.86 -44.27
C ASP A 538 -43.48 31.37 -44.28
N LEU A 539 -44.30 30.56 -44.96
CA LEU A 539 -44.10 29.13 -45.22
C LEU A 539 -43.18 28.92 -46.43
#